data_AF-A0A3N5V5K9-F1
#
_entry.id   AF-A0A3N5V5K9-F1
#
_cell.length_a   1.000
_cell.length_b   1.000
_cell.length_c   1.000
_cell.angle_alpha   90.00
_cell.angle_beta   90.00
_cell.angle_gamma   90.00
#
_symmetry.space_group_name_H-M   'P 1'
#
loop_
_entity.id
_entity.type
_entity.pdbx_description
1 polymer ?
#
loop_
_entity_poly.entity_id
_entity_poly.type
_entity_poly.pdbx_seq_one_letter_code
_entity_poly.pdbx_strand_id
1 'polypeptide(L)' 'MGNGSFNDQCADLTQEYKIKIPCRLAERVEAYALANKSTITLVVIEALDLFLREQRKKDDR' A
#
# COMPACT_ATOMS: atom_id res chain seq x y z
N MET A 1 7.41 23.31 -11.99
CA MET A 1 7.53 22.98 -10.56
C MET A 1 6.12 22.92 -9.96
N GLY A 2 5.61 21.73 -9.68
CA GLY A 2 4.36 21.56 -8.93
C GLY A 2 4.69 20.99 -7.55
N ASN A 3 5.28 21.80 -6.67
CA ASN A 3 5.53 21.38 -5.30
C ASN A 3 4.24 21.61 -4.50
N GLY A 4 3.28 20.71 -4.72
CA GLY A 4 2.08 20.60 -3.89
C GLY A 4 2.52 20.16 -2.51
N SER A 5 2.75 21.16 -1.67
CA SER A 5 3.16 21.03 -0.29
C SER A 5 2.31 19.98 0.44
N PHE A 6 2.93 18.85 0.80
CA PHE A 6 2.44 17.88 1.78
C PHE A 6 2.44 18.50 3.20
N ASN A 7 2.02 19.76 3.33
CA ASN A 7 1.94 20.41 4.63
C ASN A 7 0.77 19.80 5.41
N ASP A 8 1.12 19.15 6.51
CA ASP A 8 0.29 18.74 7.64
C ASP A 8 -0.72 17.61 7.49
N GLN A 9 -0.61 16.77 6.45
CA GLN A 9 -1.48 15.58 6.33
C GLN A 9 -1.10 14.42 7.27
N CYS A 10 0.04 14.50 7.97
CA CYS A 10 0.49 13.49 8.94
C CYS A 10 0.28 13.90 10.41
N ALA A 11 -0.53 14.94 10.68
CA ALA A 11 -0.94 15.24 12.06
C ALA A 11 -1.75 14.07 12.67
N ASP A 12 -2.47 13.33 11.81
CA ASP A 12 -2.92 11.97 12.07
C ASP A 12 -1.86 10.99 11.55
N LEU A 13 -1.46 10.01 12.36
CA LEU A 13 -0.44 9.02 11.98
C LEU A 13 -0.92 8.08 10.85
N THR A 14 -2.20 8.17 10.48
CA THR A 14 -2.81 7.32 9.47
C THR A 14 -3.63 8.14 8.48
N GLN A 15 -3.68 7.70 7.22
CA GLN A 15 -4.50 8.28 6.16
C GLN A 15 -5.34 7.19 5.50
N GLU A 16 -6.64 7.44 5.35
CA GLU A 16 -7.56 6.52 4.67
C GLU A 16 -7.50 6.69 3.14
N TYR A 17 -7.39 5.57 2.43
CA TYR A 17 -7.47 5.51 0.97
C TYR A 17 -8.59 4.57 0.54
N LYS A 18 -9.54 5.06 -0.26
CA LYS A 18 -10.59 4.24 -0.89
C LYS A 18 -10.21 3.93 -2.33
N ILE A 19 -9.80 2.70 -2.59
CA ILE A 19 -9.41 2.22 -3.92
C ILE A 19 -10.37 1.15 -4.43
N LYS A 20 -10.67 1.19 -5.73
CA LYS A 20 -11.39 0.11 -6.41
C LYS A 20 -10.36 -0.78 -7.11
N ILE A 21 -10.39 -2.07 -6.81
CA ILE A 21 -9.53 -3.07 -7.43
C ILE A 21 -10.36 -4.11 -8.19
N PRO A 22 -9.80 -4.80 -9.20
CA PRO A 22 -10.50 -5.88 -9.88
C PRO A 22 -10.95 -6.98 -8.90
N CYS A 23 -12.16 -7.53 -9.08
CA CYS A 23 -12.72 -8.54 -8.16
C CYS A 23 -11.78 -9.75 -7.96
N ARG A 24 -11.19 -10.25 -9.05
CA ARG A 24 -10.22 -11.36 -8.98
C ARG A 24 -8.96 -11.01 -8.17
N LEU A 25 -8.57 -9.74 -8.11
CA LEU A 25 -7.46 -9.33 -7.25
C LEU A 25 -7.90 -9.31 -5.79
N ALA A 26 -9.11 -8.81 -5.49
CA ALA A 26 -9.66 -8.86 -4.15
C ALA A 26 -9.75 -10.29 -3.61
N GLU A 27 -10.26 -11.23 -4.41
CA GLU A 27 -10.33 -12.66 -4.08
C GLU A 27 -8.95 -13.24 -3.76
N ARG A 28 -7.93 -12.91 -4.57
CA ARG A 28 -6.55 -13.36 -4.34
C ARG A 28 -5.96 -12.80 -3.05
N VAL A 29 -6.20 -11.53 -2.75
CA VAL A 29 -5.72 -10.88 -1.53
C VAL A 29 -6.40 -11.48 -0.30
N GLU A 30 -7.70 -11.74 -0.37
CA GLU A 30 -8.46 -12.37 0.71
C GLU A 30 -7.99 -13.80 0.98
N ALA A 31 -7.84 -14.63 -0.06
CA ALA A 31 -7.33 -15.99 0.06
C ALA A 31 -5.92 -16.02 0.65
N TYR A 32 -5.03 -15.11 0.22
CA TYR A 32 -3.69 -15.00 0.77
C TYR A 32 -3.70 -14.60 2.25
N ALA A 33 -4.51 -13.60 2.62
CA ALA A 33 -4.63 -13.15 4.01
C ALA A 33 -5.10 -14.29 4.93
N LEU A 34 -6.14 -15.03 4.51
CA LEU A 34 -6.68 -16.19 5.23
C LEU A 34 -5.62 -17.28 5.43
N ALA A 35 -4.92 -17.66 4.35
CA ALA A 35 -3.90 -18.70 4.40
C ALA A 35 -2.73 -18.36 5.34
N ASN A 36 -2.43 -17.07 5.50
CA ASN A 36 -1.31 -16.58 6.31
C ASN A 36 -1.72 -16.03 7.69
N LYS A 37 -2.98 -16.23 8.12
CA LYS A 37 -3.52 -15.68 9.38
C LYS A 37 -3.31 -14.17 9.50
N SER A 38 -3.42 -13.46 8.38
CA SER A 38 -3.25 -12.01 8.27
C SER A 38 -4.58 -11.32 7.93
N THR A 39 -4.56 -10.00 7.79
CA THR A 39 -5.71 -9.20 7.33
C THR A 39 -5.43 -8.61 5.95
N ILE A 40 -6.49 -8.34 5.18
CA ILE A 40 -6.38 -7.67 3.88
C ILE A 40 -5.60 -6.35 4.02
N THR A 41 -5.88 -5.57 5.07
CA THR A 41 -5.20 -4.30 5.35
C THR A 41 -3.69 -4.49 5.48
N LEU A 42 -3.24 -5.47 6.26
CA LEU A 42 -1.80 -5.73 6.43
C LEU A 42 -1.15 -6.18 5.11
N VAL A 43 -1.80 -7.08 4.37
CA VAL A 43 -1.30 -7.53 3.06
C VAL A 43 -1.13 -6.35 2.09
N VAL A 44 -2.09 -5.43 2.06
CA VAL A 44 -2.03 -4.25 1.19
C VAL A 44 -0.91 -3.30 1.65
N ILE A 45 -0.77 -3.05 2.95
CA ILE A 45 0.31 -2.20 3.50
C ILE A 45 1.67 -2.78 3.16
N GLU A 46 1.89 -4.08 3.40
CA GLU A 46 3.16 -4.77 3.13
C GLU A 46 3.49 -4.78 1.64
N ALA A 47 2.49 -5.03 0.78
CA ALA A 47 2.68 -4.99 -0.67
C ALA A 47 3.08 -3.59 -1.16
N LEU A 48 2.47 -2.53 -0.63
CA LEU A 48 2.83 -1.15 -0.96
C LEU A 48 4.23 -0.79 -0.48
N ASP A 49 4.57 -1.12 0.77
CA ASP A 49 5.90 -0.86 1.34
C ASP A 49 6.99 -1.63 0.57
N LEU A 50 6.77 -2.91 0.25
CA LEU A 50 7.68 -3.71 -0.56
C LEU A 50 7.89 -3.09 -1.95
N PHE A 51 6.80 -2.72 -2.63
CA PHE A 51 6.86 -2.09 -3.94
C PHE A 51 7.70 -0.80 -3.90
N LEU A 52 7.48 0.07 -2.92
CA LEU A 52 8.21 1.33 -2.79
C LEU A 52 9.69 1.12 -2.45
N ARG A 53 10.02 0.15 -1.61
CA ARG A 53 11.41 -0.21 -1.29
C ARG A 53 12.16 -0.76 -2.50
N GLU A 54 11.49 -1.54 -3.33
CA GLU A 54 12.05 -2.08 -4.58
C GLU A 54 12.33 -0.97 -5.61
N GLN A 55 11.48 0.06 -5.71
CA GLN A 55 11.73 1.19 -6.61
C GLN A 55 12.97 2.00 -6.19
N ARG A 56 13.14 2.28 -4.90
CA ARG A 56 14.33 3.00 -4.41
C ARG A 56 15.64 2.28 -4.76
N LYS A 57 15.66 0.96 -4.68
CA LYS A 57 16.84 0.15 -5.06
C LYS A 57 17.17 0.20 -6.55
N LYS A 58 16.21 0.54 -7.40
CA LYS A 58 16.42 0.69 -8.85
C LYS A 58 16.96 2.06 -9.22
N ASP A 59 16.61 3.10 -8.46
CA ASP A 59 17.09 4.47 -8.70
C ASP A 59 18.55 4.67 -8.25
N ASP A 60 19.05 3.87 -7.30
CA ASP A 60 20.45 3.85 -6.86
C ASP A 60 21.39 3.03 -7.77
N ARG A 61 20.88 2.45 -8.86
CA ARG A 61 21.64 1.58 -9.79
C ARG A 61 21.75 2.19 -11.18
#